data_AF-A0A7S2KJA3-F1
#
_entry.id   AF-A0A7S2KJA3-F1
#
_cell.length_a   1.000
_cell.length_b   1.000
_cell.length_c   1.000
_cell.angle_alpha   90.00
_cell.angle_beta   90.00
_cell.angle_gamma   90.00
#
_symmetry.space_group_name_H-M   'P 1'
#
loop_
_entity.id
_entity.type
_entity.pdbx_description
1 polymer ?
#
loop_
_entity_poly.entity_id
_entity_poly.type
_entity_poly.pdbx_seq_one_letter_code
_entity_poly.pdbx_strand_id
1 'polypeptide(L)'
;MQTDLLACYSAMQFQHKLKFLHTKYGTHSRESTVGRRLLAREAQAKILPRYGYDADDSGICRMLSDFERFLKDSEVQTMSHALDAALGCDS
;
A
#
# COMPACT_ATOMS: atom_id res chain seq x y z
N MET A 1 -7.64 -3.19 -9.69
CA MET A 1 -6.34 -3.09 -9.00
C MET A 1 -6.45 -2.52 -7.59
N GLN A 2 -7.05 -1.34 -7.40
CA GLN A 2 -7.15 -0.73 -6.05
C GLN A 2 -7.93 -1.61 -5.06
N THR A 3 -9.01 -2.27 -5.49
CA THR A 3 -9.76 -3.24 -4.68
C THR A 3 -8.90 -4.42 -4.22
N ASP A 4 -8.05 -4.96 -5.10
CA ASP A 4 -7.15 -6.06 -4.76
C ASP A 4 -6.06 -5.62 -3.78
N LEU A 5 -5.53 -4.41 -3.96
CA LEU A 5 -4.59 -3.81 -3.02
C LEU A 5 -5.24 -3.62 -1.65
N LEU A 6 -6.47 -3.10 -1.61
CA LEU A 6 -7.22 -2.92 -0.38
C LEU A 6 -7.48 -4.26 0.31
N ALA A 7 -7.88 -5.30 -0.44
CA ALA A 7 -8.06 -6.64 0.10
C ALA A 7 -6.76 -7.21 0.68
N CYS A 8 -5.63 -7.00 0.01
CA CYS A 8 -4.32 -7.44 0.52
C CYS A 8 -3.88 -6.67 1.77
N TYR A 9 -4.10 -5.35 1.82
CA TYR A 9 -3.74 -4.55 2.99
C TYR A 9 -4.66 -4.85 4.16
N SER A 10 -5.96 -5.05 3.93
CA SER A 10 -6.92 -5.42 4.97
C SER A 10 -6.82 -6.88 5.43
N ALA A 11 -6.01 -7.71 4.77
CA ALA A 11 -5.82 -9.10 5.17
C ALA A 11 -5.23 -9.21 6.58
N MET A 12 -5.74 -10.13 7.39
CA MET A 12 -5.32 -10.33 8.79
C MET A 12 -3.80 -10.48 8.95
N GLN A 13 -3.15 -11.22 8.05
CA GLN A 13 -1.70 -11.41 8.08
C GLN A 13 -0.93 -10.10 7.86
N PHE A 14 -1.41 -9.24 6.96
CA PHE A 14 -0.82 -7.94 6.70
C PHE A 14 -0.99 -7.03 7.91
N GLN A 15 -2.22 -6.92 8.42
CA GLN A 15 -2.54 -6.10 9.59
C GLN A 15 -1.79 -6.56 10.85
N HIS A 16 -1.57 -7.86 11.05
CA HIS A 16 -0.73 -8.36 12.14
C HIS A 16 0.74 -7.92 12.00
N LYS A 17 1.32 -8.00 10.80
CA LYS A 17 2.69 -7.52 10.55
C LYS A 17 2.80 -6.01 10.75
N LEU A 18 1.81 -5.24 10.27
CA LEU A 18 1.77 -3.80 10.44
C LEU A 18 1.65 -3.41 11.92
N LYS A 19 0.75 -4.04 12.67
CA LYS A 19 0.61 -3.85 14.11
C LYS A 19 1.91 -4.18 14.85
N PHE A 20 2.57 -5.29 14.49
CA PHE A 20 3.86 -5.65 15.07
C PHE A 20 4.93 -4.57 14.83
N LEU A 21 5.02 -4.02 13.62
CA LEU A 21 5.93 -2.92 13.32
C LEU A 21 5.65 -1.68 14.19
N HIS A 22 4.38 -1.30 14.31
CA HIS A 22 3.95 -0.17 15.13
C HIS A 22 4.24 -0.39 16.62
N THR A 23 4.00 -1.60 17.15
CA THR A 23 4.29 -1.94 18.54
C THR A 23 5.80 -1.97 18.82
N LYS A 24 6.60 -2.49 17.88
CA LYS A 24 8.04 -2.67 18.08
C LYS A 24 8.83 -1.36 18.01
N TYR A 25 8.47 -0.49 17.08
CA TYR A 25 9.25 0.72 16.79
C TYR A 25 8.52 2.02 17.13
N GLY A 26 7.21 1.97 17.40
CA GLY A 26 6.36 3.15 17.52
C GLY A 26 5.85 3.62 16.15
N THR A 27 4.57 3.99 16.06
CA THR A 27 3.85 4.29 14.81
C THR A 27 4.58 5.27 13.88
N HIS A 28 5.12 6.35 14.45
CA HIS A 28 5.76 7.44 13.71
C HIS A 28 7.29 7.34 13.64
N SER A 29 7.88 6.23 14.09
CA SER A 29 9.33 6.03 13.96
C SER A 29 9.75 5.88 12.50
N ARG A 30 11.03 6.16 12.23
CA ARG A 30 11.63 5.95 10.92
C ARG A 30 11.58 4.47 10.53
N GLU A 31 11.84 3.58 11.48
CA GLU A 31 11.85 2.13 11.33
C GLU A 31 10.44 1.60 11.00
N SER A 32 9.41 2.10 11.69
CA SER A 32 8.01 1.80 11.37
C SER A 32 7.65 2.26 9.95
N THR A 33 8.06 3.47 9.57
CA THR A 33 7.80 4.02 8.23
C THR A 33 8.47 3.20 7.13
N VAL A 34 9.75 2.84 7.31
CA VAL A 34 10.49 1.99 6.37
C VAL A 34 9.88 0.59 6.30
N GLY A 35 9.57 -0.02 7.46
CA GLY A 35 8.96 -1.34 7.54
C GLY A 35 7.58 -1.40 6.87
N ARG A 36 6.74 -0.39 7.11
CA ARG A 36 5.43 -0.24 6.45
C ARG A 36 5.58 -0.16 4.94
N ARG A 37 6.52 0.66 4.44
CA ARG A 37 6.79 0.79 3.00
C ARG A 37 7.22 -0.53 2.38
N LEU A 38 8.12 -1.27 3.03
CA LEU A 38 8.56 -2.58 2.56
C LEU A 38 7.40 -3.59 2.53
N LEU A 39 6.59 -3.60 3.60
CA LEU A 39 5.42 -4.48 3.69
C LEU A 39 4.39 -4.19 2.59
N ALA A 40 4.14 -2.90 2.31
CA ALA A 40 3.27 -2.48 1.21
C ALA A 40 3.84 -2.91 -0.16
N ARG A 41 5.14 -2.73 -0.39
CA ARG A 41 5.83 -3.15 -1.62
C ARG A 41 5.72 -4.65 -1.86
N GLU A 42 5.93 -5.47 -0.83
CA GLU A 42 5.77 -6.94 -0.94
C GLU A 42 4.36 -7.34 -1.35
N ALA A 43 3.34 -6.63 -0.87
CA ALA A 43 1.96 -6.87 -1.25
C ALA A 43 1.67 -6.39 -2.68
N GLN A 44 2.15 -5.20 -3.07
CA GLN A 44 2.02 -4.68 -4.44
C GLN A 44 2.64 -5.61 -5.46
N ALA A 45 3.88 -6.08 -5.23
CA ALA A 45 4.61 -6.96 -6.13
C ALA A 45 3.85 -8.27 -6.47
N LYS A 46 2.99 -8.76 -5.58
CA LYS A 46 2.16 -9.96 -5.81
C LYS A 46 0.98 -9.72 -6.75
N ILE A 47 0.51 -8.47 -6.83
CA ILE A 47 -0.69 -8.08 -7.54
C ILE A 47 -0.34 -7.49 -8.91
N LEU A 48 0.73 -6.69 -8.97
CA LEU A 48 1.19 -5.95 -10.13
C LEU A 48 1.24 -6.77 -11.44
N PRO A 49 1.79 -8.01 -11.46
CA PRO A 49 1.82 -8.83 -12.67
C PRO A 49 0.45 -9.13 -13.28
N ARG A 50 -0.61 -9.20 -12.45
CA ARG A 50 -1.99 -9.44 -12.93
C ARG A 50 -2.53 -8.27 -13.74
N TYR A 51 -1.95 -7.09 -13.56
CA TYR A 51 -2.35 -5.84 -14.19
C TYR A 51 -1.33 -5.38 -15.25
N GLY A 52 -0.36 -6.21 -15.62
CA GLY A 52 0.64 -5.90 -16.65
C GLY A 52 1.80 -5.05 -16.17
N TYR A 53 2.01 -4.93 -14.87
CA TYR A 53 3.17 -4.26 -14.28
C TYR A 53 4.20 -5.29 -13.77
N ASP A 54 5.47 -4.90 -13.75
CA ASP A 54 6.52 -5.73 -13.19
C ASP A 54 6.38 -5.88 -11.67
N ALA A 55 6.81 -7.02 -11.12
CA ALA A 55 6.77 -7.32 -9.68
C ALA A 55 7.93 -6.66 -8.91
N ASP A 56 8.35 -5.47 -9.31
CA ASP A 56 9.51 -4.77 -8.79
C ASP A 56 9.23 -3.28 -8.56
N ASP A 57 10.23 -2.55 -8.07
CA ASP A 57 10.12 -1.12 -7.80
C ASP A 57 9.78 -0.30 -9.06
N SER A 58 10.16 -0.78 -10.26
CA SER A 58 9.85 -0.10 -11.52
C SER A 58 8.36 -0.25 -11.88
N GLY A 59 7.80 -1.44 -11.68
CA GLY A 59 6.37 -1.69 -11.85
C GLY A 59 5.52 -0.93 -10.84
N ILE A 60 5.99 -0.80 -9.59
CA ILE A 60 5.34 0.04 -8.56
C ILE A 60 5.35 1.51 -8.97
N CYS A 61 6.49 2.05 -9.41
CA CYS A 61 6.58 3.44 -9.86
C CYS A 61 5.64 3.70 -11.04
N ARG A 62 5.61 2.80 -12.02
CA ARG A 62 4.73 2.90 -13.18
C ARG A 62 3.25 2.85 -12.78
N MET A 63 2.90 1.93 -11.87
CA MET A 63 1.56 1.84 -11.28
C MET A 63 1.13 3.15 -10.62
N LEU A 64 2.01 3.77 -9.82
CA LEU A 64 1.74 5.04 -9.17
C LEU A 64 1.57 6.18 -10.18
N SER A 65 2.44 6.28 -11.19
CA SER A 65 2.32 7.27 -12.25
C SER A 65 1.03 7.12 -13.08
N ASP A 66 0.57 5.88 -13.32
CA ASP A 66 -0.69 5.65 -13.99
C ASP A 66 -1.88 6.05 -13.11
N PHE A 67 -1.79 5.91 -11.79
CA PHE A 67 -2.79 6.45 -10.85
C PHE A 67 -2.82 7.98 -10.78
N GLU A 68 -1.70 8.67 -11.01
CA GLU A 68 -1.66 10.14 -11.01
C GLU A 68 -2.64 10.75 -12.01
N ARG A 69 -2.88 10.05 -13.13
CA ARG A 69 -3.84 10.46 -14.17
C ARG A 69 -5.29 10.51 -13.67
N PHE A 70 -5.58 9.85 -12.57
CA PHE A 70 -6.91 9.77 -11.97
C PHE A 70 -7.00 10.51 -10.63
N LEU A 71 -6.03 11.35 -10.26
CA LEU A 71 -6.02 12.09 -8.99
C LEU A 71 -7.23 13.02 -8.79
N LYS A 72 -7.88 13.45 -9.88
CA LYS A 72 -9.07 14.30 -9.83
C LYS A 72 -10.38 13.51 -9.83
N ASP A 73 -10.30 12.20 -9.94
CA ASP A 73 -11.46 11.31 -9.88
C ASP A 73 -11.82 11.02 -8.43
N SER A 74 -13.06 11.34 -8.04
CA SER A 74 -13.54 11.19 -6.67
C SER A 74 -13.58 9.74 -6.19
N GLU A 75 -13.77 8.78 -7.11
CA GLU A 75 -13.73 7.35 -6.78
C GLU A 75 -12.30 6.92 -6.44
N VAL A 76 -11.32 7.38 -7.23
CA VAL A 76 -9.89 7.12 -6.99
C VAL A 76 -9.42 7.79 -5.70
N GLN A 77 -9.90 8.99 -5.38
CA GLN A 77 -9.61 9.65 -4.11
C GLN A 77 -10.16 8.86 -2.92
N THR A 78 -11.43 8.44 -2.98
CA THR A 78 -12.07 7.64 -1.92
C THR A 78 -11.29 6.35 -1.66
N MET A 79 -10.87 5.68 -2.75
CA MET A 79 -10.12 4.43 -2.65
C MET A 79 -8.69 4.65 -2.16
N SER A 80 -8.05 5.78 -2.52
CA SER A 80 -6.72 6.14 -2.02
C SER A 80 -6.75 6.37 -0.51
N HIS A 81 -7.76 7.08 0.00
CA HIS A 81 -7.96 7.23 1.45
C HIS A 81 -8.16 5.88 2.15
N ALA A 82 -8.95 4.97 1.56
CA ALA A 82 -9.11 3.62 2.13
C ALA A 82 -7.79 2.83 2.17
N LEU A 83 -6.93 2.98 1.17
CA LEU A 83 -5.59 2.37 1.13
C LEU A 83 -4.66 2.97 2.18
N ASP A 84 -4.65 4.30 2.32
CA ASP A 84 -3.85 5.01 3.31
C ASP A 84 -4.27 4.66 4.74
N ALA A 85 -5.57 4.58 5.00
CA ALA A 85 -6.12 4.10 6.27
C ALA A 85 -5.71 2.64 6.54
N ALA A 86 -5.80 1.75 5.55
CA ALA A 86 -5.38 0.35 5.69
C ALA A 86 -3.88 0.20 5.93
N LEU A 87 -3.06 1.13 5.44
CA LEU A 87 -1.63 1.21 5.71
C LEU A 87 -1.32 1.89 7.06
N GLY A 88 -2.28 2.54 7.70
CA GLY A 88 -2.04 3.34 8.91
C GLY A 88 -1.24 4.62 8.63
N CYS A 89 -1.44 5.21 7.44
CA CYS A 89 -0.90 6.52 7.06
C CYS A 89 -1.82 7.69 7.47
N ASP A 90 -3.10 7.44 7.73
CA ASP A 90 -4.02 8.40 8.37
C ASP A 90 -3.72 8.47 9.88
N SER A 91 -2.79 9.33 10.28
CA SER A 91 -2.54 9.72 11.69
C SER A 91 -1.88 11.08 11.77
#